data_AF-A0A1W9SH47-F1
#
_entry.id   AF-A0A1W9SH47-F1
#
_cell.length_a   1.000
_cell.length_b   1.000
_cell.length_c   1.000
_cell.angle_alpha   90.00
_cell.angle_beta   90.00
_cell.angle_gamma   90.00
#
_symmetry.space_group_name_H-M   'P 1'
#
loop_
_entity.id
_entity.type
_entity.pdbx_description
1 polymer ?
#
loop_
_entity_poly.entity_id
_entity_poly.type
_entity_poly.pdbx_seq_one_letter_code
_entity_poly.pdbx_strand_id
1 'polypeptide(L)'
;MIKRIKNNHSAISGAEIGNDGIYIRGLAPIFSSTDNEKYLGSVEVLLPLIEVIKTSKLNEKEDFGLYLNKEKIKKTSMLRLKSKNKLLNKMGNFSFIARTSKNYKSQFIDSTILKKAMKEGFYILEKSNFKIAAIPIKDFEKNEIGNYKLQFTV
;
A
#
# COMPACT_ATOMS: atom_id res chain seq x y z
N MET A 1 8.34 -12.16 -5.85
CA MET A 1 8.52 -13.00 -4.65
C MET A 1 8.62 -14.51 -4.95
N ILE A 2 7.73 -15.11 -5.77
CA ILE A 2 7.72 -16.56 -6.11
C ILE A 2 9.10 -17.12 -6.54
N LYS A 3 9.79 -16.46 -7.47
CA LYS A 3 11.12 -16.92 -7.93
C LYS A 3 12.14 -16.97 -6.78
N ARG A 4 12.06 -16.05 -5.82
CA ARG A 4 12.98 -15.96 -4.70
C ARG A 4 12.79 -17.16 -3.78
N ILE A 5 11.56 -17.42 -3.34
CA ILE A 5 11.28 -18.57 -2.45
C ILE A 5 11.58 -19.92 -3.11
N LYS A 6 11.35 -20.07 -4.43
CA LYS A 6 11.73 -21.28 -5.16
C LYS A 6 13.25 -21.53 -5.17
N ASN A 7 14.05 -20.47 -5.12
CA ASN A 7 15.50 -20.57 -5.21
C ASN A 7 16.19 -20.67 -3.85
N ASN A 8 15.64 -20.01 -2.81
CA ASN A 8 16.29 -19.89 -1.51
C ASN A 8 15.51 -20.54 -0.36
N HIS A 9 14.32 -21.06 -0.62
CA HIS A 9 13.38 -21.61 0.36
C HIS A 9 13.27 -20.76 1.63
N SER A 10 13.35 -19.44 1.50
CA SER A 10 13.28 -18.51 2.63
C SER A 10 11.94 -17.80 2.61
N ALA A 11 11.33 -17.68 3.80
CA ALA A 11 10.11 -16.91 3.95
C ALA A 11 10.32 -15.46 3.47
N ILE A 12 9.33 -14.92 2.77
CA ILE A 12 9.40 -13.56 2.22
C ILE A 12 8.04 -12.89 2.37
N SER A 13 8.03 -11.66 2.87
CA SER A 13 6.82 -10.87 3.04
C SER A 13 7.05 -9.41 2.68
N GLY A 14 5.98 -8.70 2.32
CA GLY A 14 6.03 -7.26 2.04
C GLY A 14 4.83 -6.78 1.24
N ALA A 15 4.84 -5.50 0.90
CA ALA A 15 3.82 -4.95 0.01
C ALA A 15 4.15 -5.25 -1.46
N GLU A 16 3.11 -5.47 -2.26
CA GLU A 16 3.20 -5.65 -3.71
C GLU A 16 2.07 -4.90 -4.40
N ILE A 17 2.33 -4.38 -5.60
CA ILE A 17 1.29 -3.75 -6.42
C ILE A 17 0.62 -4.85 -7.24
N GLY A 18 -0.64 -5.13 -6.92
CA GLY A 18 -1.50 -6.02 -7.70
C GLY A 18 -2.20 -5.28 -8.82
N ASN A 19 -3.01 -6.01 -9.59
CA ASN A 19 -3.70 -5.44 -10.75
C ASN A 19 -4.66 -4.30 -10.40
N ASP A 20 -5.25 -4.32 -9.22
CA ASP A 20 -6.35 -3.45 -8.79
C ASP A 20 -6.08 -2.67 -7.48
N GLY A 21 -4.88 -2.81 -6.89
CA GLY A 21 -4.52 -2.18 -5.62
C GLY A 21 -3.13 -2.54 -5.09
N ILE A 22 -2.89 -2.23 -3.82
CA ILE A 22 -1.70 -2.66 -3.06
C ILE A 22 -2.10 -3.83 -2.17
N TYR A 23 -1.23 -4.82 -2.06
CA TYR A 23 -1.44 -6.02 -1.27
C TYR A 23 -0.30 -6.23 -0.29
N ILE A 24 -0.61 -6.74 0.90
CA ILE A 24 0.36 -7.40 1.76
C ILE A 24 0.43 -8.85 1.31
N ARG A 25 1.62 -9.28 0.88
CA ARG A 25 1.86 -10.64 0.41
C ARG A 25 2.90 -11.31 1.28
N GLY A 26 2.69 -12.57 1.60
CA GLY A 26 3.63 -13.43 2.30
C GLY A 26 3.74 -14.77 1.61
N LEU A 27 4.96 -15.30 1.49
CA LEU A 27 5.20 -16.69 1.10
C LEU A 27 6.10 -17.36 2.13
N ALA A 28 5.73 -18.57 2.53
CA ALA A 28 6.52 -19.41 3.43
C ALA A 28 6.76 -20.79 2.80
N PRO A 29 7.98 -21.34 2.92
CA PRO A 29 8.30 -22.66 2.39
C PRO A 29 7.62 -23.75 3.24
N ILE A 30 7.32 -24.88 2.62
CA ILE A 30 6.80 -26.08 3.26
C ILE A 30 7.85 -27.16 3.08
N PHE A 31 8.25 -27.77 4.20
CA PHE A 31 9.23 -28.85 4.22
C PHE A 31 8.61 -30.13 4.77
N SER A 32 9.08 -31.28 4.29
CA SER A 32 8.70 -32.58 4.82
C SER A 32 9.27 -32.77 6.21
N SER A 33 8.45 -33.20 7.16
CA SER A 33 8.93 -33.60 8.50
C SER A 33 9.56 -34.99 8.53
N THR A 34 9.42 -35.79 7.47
CA THR A 34 9.84 -37.21 7.43
C THR A 34 10.91 -37.53 6.39
N ASP A 35 11.20 -36.60 5.47
CA ASP A 35 12.14 -36.81 4.35
C ASP A 35 13.21 -35.70 4.37
N ASN A 36 14.09 -35.72 5.39
CA ASN A 36 15.25 -34.80 5.54
C ASN A 36 14.96 -33.32 5.20
N GLU A 37 13.87 -32.75 5.70
CA GLU A 37 13.46 -31.37 5.41
C GLU A 37 13.36 -31.04 3.91
N LYS A 38 13.04 -32.03 3.07
CA LYS A 38 12.84 -31.83 1.64
C LYS A 38 11.79 -30.76 1.39
N TYR A 39 12.12 -29.81 0.53
CA TYR A 39 11.19 -28.77 0.10
C TYR A 39 10.02 -29.38 -0.70
N LEU A 40 8.80 -29.17 -0.21
CA LEU A 40 7.56 -29.68 -0.81
C LEU A 40 6.81 -28.60 -1.60
N GLY A 41 7.12 -27.32 -1.38
CA GLY A 41 6.42 -26.21 -2.00
C GLY A 41 6.32 -25.01 -1.07
N SER A 42 5.38 -24.12 -1.32
CA SER A 42 5.19 -22.92 -0.51
C SER A 42 3.72 -22.59 -0.33
N VAL A 43 3.36 -22.03 0.82
CA VAL A 43 2.06 -21.41 1.05
C VAL A 43 2.14 -19.91 0.76
N GLU A 44 1.08 -19.36 0.17
CA GLU A 44 0.96 -17.94 -0.12
C GLU A 44 -0.23 -17.34 0.65
N VAL A 45 -0.02 -16.16 1.22
CA VAL A 45 -1.06 -15.29 1.75
C VAL A 45 -1.03 -13.97 1.00
N LEU A 46 -2.21 -13.48 0.61
CA LEU A 46 -2.37 -12.23 -0.11
C LEU A 46 -3.57 -11.47 0.46
N LEU A 47 -3.33 -10.29 1.03
CA LEU A 47 -4.35 -9.45 1.66
C LEU A 47 -4.37 -8.06 1.02
N PRO A 48 -5.52 -7.55 0.55
CA PRO A 48 -5.61 -6.17 0.09
C PRO A 48 -5.27 -5.20 1.23
N LEU A 49 -4.30 -4.30 1.00
CA LEU A 49 -3.83 -3.37 2.04
C LEU A 49 -4.97 -2.50 2.59
N ILE A 50 -5.94 -2.13 1.74
CA ILE A 50 -7.09 -1.33 2.17
C ILE A 50 -7.96 -2.07 3.19
N GLU A 51 -8.11 -3.40 3.08
CA GLU A 51 -8.89 -4.18 4.04
C GLU A 51 -8.16 -4.29 5.37
N VAL A 52 -6.83 -4.51 5.34
CA VAL A 52 -5.99 -4.49 6.55
C VAL A 52 -6.13 -3.15 7.28
N ILE A 53 -6.06 -2.04 6.55
CA ILE A 53 -6.20 -0.70 7.12
C ILE A 53 -7.61 -0.43 7.66
N LYS A 54 -8.66 -0.92 6.99
CA LYS A 54 -10.04 -0.81 7.48
C LYS A 54 -10.21 -1.54 8.81
N THR A 55 -9.61 -2.72 8.95
CA THR A 55 -9.66 -3.49 10.20
C THR A 55 -8.80 -2.91 11.32
N SER A 56 -7.78 -2.11 10.98
CA SER A 56 -6.88 -1.51 11.98
C SER A 56 -7.36 -0.16 12.52
N LYS A 57 -8.51 0.37 12.06
CA LYS A 57 -9.06 1.63 12.57
C LYS A 57 -9.43 1.46 14.04
N LEU A 58 -8.94 2.35 14.91
CA LEU A 58 -9.24 2.29 16.34
C LEU A 58 -10.60 2.91 16.67
N ASN A 59 -11.03 3.91 15.88
CA ASN A 59 -12.29 4.61 16.08
C ASN A 59 -12.74 5.32 14.78
N GLU A 60 -13.91 5.96 14.84
CA GLU A 60 -14.50 6.67 13.70
C GLU A 60 -13.84 7.99 13.34
N LYS A 61 -12.99 8.56 14.22
CA LYS A 61 -12.26 9.82 13.97
C LYS A 61 -11.03 9.64 13.11
N GLU A 62 -10.62 8.39 12.88
CA GLU A 62 -9.53 8.01 12.01
C GLU A 62 -10.05 7.76 10.60
N ASP A 63 -9.35 8.26 9.59
CA ASP A 63 -9.61 7.93 8.20
C ASP A 63 -8.31 7.77 7.44
N PHE A 64 -8.31 6.89 6.46
CA PHE A 64 -7.11 6.56 5.72
C PHE A 64 -7.32 6.77 4.23
N GLY A 65 -6.24 7.19 3.56
CA GLY A 65 -6.16 7.31 2.12
C GLY A 65 -4.90 6.64 1.59
N LEU A 66 -5.05 5.94 0.47
CA LEU A 66 -3.94 5.29 -0.23
C LEU A 66 -3.67 6.01 -1.55
N TYR A 67 -2.39 6.25 -1.82
CA TYR A 67 -1.90 6.91 -3.02
C TYR A 67 -0.77 6.11 -3.63
N LEU A 68 -0.76 5.95 -4.95
CA LEU A 68 0.25 5.19 -5.69
C LEU A 68 0.96 6.07 -6.71
N ASN A 69 2.25 5.82 -6.92
CA ASN A 69 3.03 6.44 -8.00
C ASN A 69 2.42 6.09 -9.36
N LYS A 70 2.17 7.09 -10.22
CA LYS A 70 1.54 6.89 -11.54
C LYS A 70 2.31 5.94 -12.45
N GLU A 71 3.64 5.96 -12.37
CA GLU A 71 4.50 5.05 -13.14
C GLU A 71 4.24 3.58 -12.78
N LYS A 72 3.90 3.31 -11.52
CA LYS A 72 3.57 1.97 -11.05
C LYS A 72 2.16 1.54 -11.51
N ILE A 73 1.22 2.48 -11.64
CA ILE A 73 -0.13 2.23 -12.19
C ILE A 73 -0.10 1.87 -13.67
N LYS A 74 0.82 2.45 -14.46
CA LYS A 74 0.92 2.14 -15.89
C LYS A 74 1.15 0.66 -16.17
N LYS A 75 1.72 -0.07 -15.19
CA LYS A 75 2.03 -1.49 -15.29
C LYS A 75 0.85 -2.40 -14.95
N THR A 76 -0.28 -1.86 -14.49
CA THR A 76 -1.42 -2.65 -13.98
C THR A 76 -2.73 -2.24 -14.68
N SER A 77 -3.29 -3.17 -15.45
CA SER A 77 -4.41 -2.91 -16.38
C SER A 77 -5.67 -2.41 -15.68
N MET A 78 -6.04 -2.98 -14.53
CA MET A 78 -7.25 -2.57 -13.78
C MET A 78 -7.07 -1.23 -13.07
N LEU A 79 -5.92 -0.96 -12.44
CA LEU A 79 -5.64 0.37 -11.88
C LEU A 79 -5.59 1.46 -12.95
N ARG A 80 -5.06 1.15 -14.14
CA ARG A 80 -5.10 2.07 -15.30
C ARG A 80 -6.54 2.41 -15.68
N LEU A 81 -7.44 1.43 -15.71
CA LEU A 81 -8.87 1.66 -15.99
C LEU A 81 -9.53 2.52 -14.91
N LYS A 82 -9.33 2.20 -13.62
CA LYS A 82 -9.85 3.00 -12.49
C LYS A 82 -9.35 4.44 -12.55
N SER A 83 -8.09 4.66 -12.95
CA SER A 83 -7.50 6.01 -13.07
C SER A 83 -8.05 6.87 -14.20
N LYS A 84 -8.60 6.25 -15.26
CA LYS A 84 -9.21 6.98 -16.39
C LYS A 84 -10.57 7.59 -16.04
N ASN A 85 -11.28 7.07 -15.03
CA ASN A 85 -12.64 7.47 -14.67
C ASN A 85 -12.77 8.85 -13.95
N LYS A 86 -11.84 9.80 -14.17
CA LYS A 86 -11.83 11.21 -13.72
C LYS A 86 -12.01 11.52 -12.22
N LEU A 87 -12.45 10.57 -11.38
CA LEU A 87 -12.69 10.75 -9.94
C LEU A 87 -11.42 10.59 -9.08
N LEU A 88 -10.31 10.12 -9.66
CA LEU A 88 -9.02 10.10 -9.00
C LEU A 88 -8.31 11.42 -9.33
N ASN A 89 -8.48 12.42 -8.46
CA ASN A 89 -7.78 13.70 -8.54
C ASN A 89 -6.30 13.48 -8.90
N LYS A 90 -5.87 14.02 -10.05
CA LYS A 90 -4.48 13.94 -10.52
C LYS A 90 -3.60 14.84 -9.64
N MET A 91 -3.17 14.35 -8.49
CA MET A 91 -2.21 15.05 -7.62
C MET A 91 -0.77 14.83 -8.12
N GLY A 92 -0.39 15.55 -9.17
CA GLY A 92 0.95 15.47 -9.75
C GLY A 92 1.30 14.04 -10.20
N ASN A 93 2.35 13.45 -9.64
CA ASN A 93 2.83 12.10 -9.99
C ASN A 93 2.13 10.95 -9.25
N PHE A 94 1.12 11.26 -8.45
CA PHE A 94 0.39 10.28 -7.66
C PHE A 94 -1.04 10.12 -8.16
N SER A 95 -1.60 8.94 -7.96
CA SER A 95 -3.04 8.73 -8.05
C SER A 95 -3.55 8.24 -6.71
N PHE A 96 -4.65 8.83 -6.26
CA PHE A 96 -5.46 8.28 -5.20
C PHE A 96 -6.01 6.92 -5.66
N ILE A 97 -6.02 5.90 -4.79
CA ILE A 97 -6.48 4.55 -5.16
C ILE A 97 -7.59 4.02 -4.25
N ALA A 98 -7.59 4.40 -2.97
CA ALA A 98 -8.60 3.95 -2.02
C ALA A 98 -8.67 4.86 -0.78
N ARG A 99 -9.82 4.84 -0.10
CA ARG A 99 -10.02 5.40 1.26
C ARG A 99 -10.85 4.45 2.10
N THR A 100 -10.70 4.55 3.42
CA THR A 100 -11.51 3.76 4.36
C THR A 100 -12.93 4.27 4.51
N SER A 101 -13.18 5.58 4.32
CA SER A 101 -14.52 6.16 4.42
C SER A 101 -14.71 7.37 3.51
N LYS A 102 -15.95 7.87 3.39
CA LYS A 102 -16.24 9.13 2.68
C LYS A 102 -15.77 10.39 3.44
N ASN A 103 -15.46 10.27 4.73
CA ASN A 103 -15.03 11.38 5.59
C ASN A 103 -13.57 11.78 5.35
N TYR A 104 -12.77 10.88 4.76
CA TYR A 104 -11.41 11.18 4.33
C TYR A 104 -11.38 12.37 3.34
N LYS A 105 -10.66 13.44 3.71
CA LYS A 105 -10.61 14.71 2.98
C LYS A 105 -9.41 14.74 2.05
N SER A 106 -9.52 14.02 0.93
CA SER A 106 -8.45 13.92 -0.06
C SER A 106 -7.98 15.27 -0.63
N GLN A 107 -8.83 16.31 -0.57
CA GLN A 107 -8.51 17.66 -1.04
C GLN A 107 -7.46 18.40 -0.18
N PHE A 108 -7.17 17.91 1.03
CA PHE A 108 -6.11 18.48 1.87
C PHE A 108 -4.72 17.99 1.48
N ILE A 109 -4.64 17.01 0.56
CA ILE A 109 -3.39 16.40 0.13
C ILE A 109 -3.08 16.86 -1.28
N ASP A 110 -1.84 17.30 -1.50
CA ASP A 110 -1.30 17.63 -2.81
C ASP A 110 0.00 16.85 -3.09
N SER A 111 0.58 17.03 -4.27
CA SER A 111 1.81 16.34 -4.64
C SER A 111 3.03 16.76 -3.81
N THR A 112 3.03 17.97 -3.26
CA THR A 112 4.15 18.50 -2.47
C THR A 112 4.24 17.77 -1.14
N ILE A 113 3.10 17.59 -0.48
CA ILE A 113 2.96 16.78 0.76
C ILE A 113 3.44 15.34 0.52
N LEU A 114 3.03 14.72 -0.58
CA LEU A 114 3.39 13.33 -0.90
C LEU A 114 4.90 13.18 -1.19
N LYS A 115 5.49 14.11 -1.95
CA LYS A 115 6.93 14.11 -2.22
C LYS A 115 7.75 14.34 -0.96
N LYS A 116 7.30 15.25 -0.09
CA LYS A 116 7.97 15.54 1.18
C LYS A 116 8.00 14.31 2.09
N ALA A 117 6.87 13.64 2.25
CA ALA A 117 6.78 12.40 3.03
C ALA A 117 7.68 11.28 2.50
N MET A 118 7.81 11.14 1.18
CA MET A 118 8.75 10.18 0.58
C MET A 118 10.20 10.55 0.88
N LYS A 119 10.57 11.83 0.72
CA LYS A 119 11.94 12.29 0.98
C LYS A 119 12.34 12.17 2.45
N GLU A 120 11.44 12.50 3.36
CA GLU A 120 11.71 12.60 4.81
C GLU A 120 11.35 11.30 5.57
N GLY A 121 10.71 10.33 4.91
CA GLY A 121 10.26 9.08 5.54
C GLY A 121 8.95 9.20 6.32
N PHE A 122 8.53 10.43 6.65
CA PHE A 122 7.20 10.76 7.17
C PHE A 122 6.97 12.27 7.00
N TYR A 123 5.72 12.70 7.08
CA TYR A 123 5.37 14.12 7.17
C TYR A 123 4.05 14.27 7.92
N ILE A 124 3.92 15.31 8.75
CA ILE A 124 2.67 15.63 9.45
C ILE A 124 2.24 17.02 9.01
N LEU A 125 0.95 17.15 8.69
CA LEU A 125 0.33 18.44 8.42
C LEU A 125 -0.88 18.64 9.31
N GLU A 126 -1.11 19.88 9.70
CA GLU A 126 -2.30 20.31 10.41
C GLU A 126 -3.10 21.23 9.48
N LYS A 127 -4.39 20.95 9.30
CA LYS A 127 -5.25 21.74 8.43
C LYS A 127 -6.67 21.75 8.99
N SER A 128 -7.16 22.93 9.34
CA SER A 128 -8.43 23.10 10.04
C SER A 128 -8.44 22.26 11.33
N ASN A 129 -9.44 21.40 11.53
CA ASN A 129 -9.56 20.48 12.65
C ASN A 129 -9.00 19.08 12.34
N PHE A 130 -8.07 18.96 11.38
CA PHE A 130 -7.47 17.68 11.02
C PHE A 130 -5.95 17.68 11.23
N LYS A 131 -5.45 16.58 11.79
CA LYS A 131 -4.03 16.21 11.71
C LYS A 131 -3.88 15.08 10.71
N ILE A 132 -2.99 15.23 9.74
CA ILE A 132 -2.77 14.22 8.71
C ILE A 132 -1.31 13.78 8.71
N ALA A 133 -1.10 12.51 9.03
CA ALA A 133 0.18 11.84 8.90
C ALA A 133 0.31 11.24 7.50
N ALA A 134 1.47 11.44 6.91
CA ALA A 134 1.80 11.10 5.56
C ALA A 134 3.04 10.22 5.56
N ILE A 135 2.90 8.94 5.17
CA ILE A 135 3.96 7.94 5.35
C ILE A 135 4.14 7.15 4.05
N PRO A 136 5.38 6.98 3.55
CA PRO A 136 5.65 6.26 2.32
C PRO A 136 5.38 4.76 2.47
N ILE A 137 4.91 4.14 1.39
CA ILE A 137 4.75 2.69 1.28
C ILE A 137 5.90 2.17 0.42
N LYS A 138 6.62 1.18 0.95
CA LYS A 138 7.69 0.47 0.24
C LYS A 138 7.24 -0.94 -0.13
N ASP A 139 7.65 -1.42 -1.30
CA ASP A 139 7.43 -2.81 -1.69
C ASP A 139 8.39 -3.77 -0.95
N PHE A 140 8.24 -5.07 -1.20
CA PHE A 140 9.09 -6.11 -0.60
C PHE A 140 10.59 -5.98 -0.97
N GLU A 141 10.92 -5.23 -2.02
CA GLU A 141 12.29 -4.91 -2.45
C GLU A 141 12.76 -3.56 -1.91
N LYS A 142 11.98 -2.93 -1.02
CA LYS A 142 12.22 -1.61 -0.42
C LYS A 142 12.11 -0.43 -1.39
N ASN A 143 11.59 -0.63 -2.60
CA ASN A 143 11.31 0.49 -3.50
C ASN A 143 10.07 1.26 -3.03
N GLU A 144 10.10 2.58 -3.11
CA GLU A 144 8.93 3.40 -2.81
C GLU A 144 7.89 3.30 -3.93
N ILE A 145 6.70 2.84 -3.56
CA ILE A 145 5.61 2.60 -4.52
C ILE A 145 4.47 3.59 -4.37
N GLY A 146 4.33 4.20 -3.20
CA GLY A 146 3.23 5.10 -2.90
C GLY A 146 3.30 5.65 -1.49
N ASN A 147 2.15 6.04 -0.98
CA ASN A 147 1.99 6.65 0.33
C ASN A 147 0.66 6.19 0.97
N TYR A 148 0.68 5.98 2.28
CA TYR A 148 -0.53 5.95 3.08
C TYR A 148 -0.68 7.27 3.85
N LYS A 149 -1.93 7.72 3.99
CA LYS A 149 -2.31 8.89 4.77
C LYS A 149 -3.22 8.45 5.89
N LEU A 150 -2.98 8.96 7.08
CA LEU A 150 -3.83 8.80 8.24
C LEU A 150 -4.28 10.18 8.67
N GLN A 151 -5.58 10.43 8.55
CA GLN A 151 -6.26 11.66 8.93
C GLN A 151 -6.97 11.41 10.25
N PHE A 152 -6.72 12.27 11.23
CA PHE A 152 -7.45 12.32 12.49
C PHE A 152 -8.24 13.60 12.57
N THR A 153 -9.48 13.50 13.03
CA THR A 153 -10.29 14.67 13.40
C THR A 153 -9.99 15.02 14.86
N VAL A 154 -9.56 16.28 15.09
CA VAL A 154 -9.30 16.85 16.42
C VAL A 154 -10.56 17.53 16.94
#